data_AF-A0A357I508-F1
#
_entry.id   AF-A0A357I508-F1
#
_cell.length_a   1.000
_cell.length_b   1.000
_cell.length_c   1.000
_cell.angle_alpha   90.00
_cell.angle_beta   90.00
_cell.angle_gamma   90.00
#
_symmetry.space_group_name_H-M   'P 1'
#
loop_
_entity.id
_entity.type
_entity.pdbx_description
1 polymer ?
#
loop_
_entity_poly.entity_id
_entity_poly.type
_entity_poly.pdbx_seq_one_letter_code
_entity_poly.pdbx_strand_id
1 'polypeptide(L)'
;MKIEAWIEALPEQSLRSLELREWSDDEAQSYVDLLDQHHYLGCPDARKRHLRQVVLYEGKAVALLIWTTCSRKLADRESHIGWDGRTREKRLGWIVQNSRFLLLPQTR
;
A
#
# COMPACT_ATOMS: atom_id res chain seq x y z
N MET A 1 13.75 -11.82 -6.87
CA MET A 1 13.17 -11.56 -8.22
C MET A 1 13.00 -10.06 -8.40
N LYS A 2 13.04 -9.55 -9.64
CA LYS A 2 12.75 -8.12 -9.90
C LYS A 2 11.26 -7.94 -10.09
N ILE A 3 10.68 -6.94 -9.44
CA ILE A 3 9.32 -6.49 -9.74
C ILE A 3 9.38 -5.79 -11.10
N GLU A 4 8.77 -6.38 -12.12
CA GLU A 4 8.67 -5.76 -13.45
C GLU A 4 7.46 -4.82 -13.49
N ALA A 5 7.70 -3.55 -13.76
CA ALA A 5 6.63 -2.56 -13.86
C ALA A 5 5.88 -2.66 -15.19
N TRP A 6 4.57 -2.49 -15.14
CA TRP A 6 3.73 -2.22 -16.30
C TRP A 6 3.95 -0.77 -16.74
N ILE A 7 4.26 -0.58 -18.01
CA ILE A 7 4.70 0.72 -18.54
C ILE A 7 3.71 1.37 -19.50
N GLU A 8 2.63 0.67 -19.86
CA GLU A 8 1.62 1.12 -20.81
C GLU A 8 0.39 1.70 -20.10
N ALA A 9 -0.48 2.38 -20.85
CA ALA A 9 -1.78 2.77 -20.33
C ALA A 9 -2.61 1.50 -19.99
N LEU A 10 -3.18 1.46 -18.79
CA LEU A 10 -4.07 0.38 -18.39
C LEU A 10 -5.41 0.51 -19.13
N PRO A 11 -5.89 -0.52 -19.85
CA PRO A 11 -7.23 -0.50 -20.44
C PRO A 11 -8.32 -0.27 -19.38
N GLU A 12 -9.43 0.38 -19.69
CA GLU A 12 -10.49 0.67 -18.70
C GLU A 12 -11.06 -0.60 -18.03
N GLN A 13 -11.12 -1.69 -18.79
CA GLN A 13 -11.59 -3.00 -18.33
C GLN A 13 -10.58 -3.75 -17.44
N SER A 14 -9.33 -3.28 -17.34
CA SER A 14 -8.23 -3.97 -16.65
C SER A 14 -8.45 -4.11 -15.15
N LEU A 15 -9.28 -3.26 -14.54
CA LEU A 15 -9.57 -3.30 -13.10
C LEU A 15 -10.08 -4.67 -12.61
N ARG A 16 -10.78 -5.42 -13.48
CA ARG A 16 -11.33 -6.75 -13.12
C ARG A 16 -10.30 -7.87 -13.18
N SER A 17 -9.16 -7.63 -13.82
CA SER A 17 -8.06 -8.60 -13.99
C SER A 17 -6.84 -8.23 -13.16
N LEU A 18 -6.95 -7.24 -12.27
CA LEU A 18 -5.89 -6.92 -11.33
C LEU A 18 -5.79 -8.02 -10.28
N GLU A 19 -4.57 -8.47 -10.04
CA GLU A 19 -4.27 -9.43 -9.00
C GLU A 19 -3.58 -8.72 -7.84
N LEU A 20 -3.98 -9.07 -6.62
CA LEU A 20 -3.34 -8.59 -5.40
C LEU A 20 -2.56 -9.74 -4.78
N ARG A 21 -1.26 -9.54 -4.58
CA ARG A 21 -0.44 -10.50 -3.84
C ARG A 21 0.33 -9.82 -2.72
N GLU A 22 0.62 -10.58 -1.69
CA GLU A 22 1.67 -10.18 -0.75
C GLU A 22 3.03 -10.17 -1.47
N TRP A 23 3.90 -9.27 -1.04
CA TRP A 23 5.26 -9.24 -1.56
C TRP A 23 6.02 -10.52 -1.17
N SER A 24 7.12 -10.85 -1.83
CA SER A 24 8.04 -11.88 -1.33
C SER A 24 9.33 -11.24 -0.82
N ASP A 25 10.00 -11.89 0.13
CA ASP A 25 11.26 -11.40 0.69
C ASP A 25 12.36 -11.30 -0.39
N ASP A 26 12.28 -12.11 -1.45
CA ASP A 26 13.19 -12.08 -2.60
C ASP A 26 13.05 -10.81 -3.46
N GLU A 27 12.04 -9.98 -3.22
CA GLU A 27 11.72 -8.76 -3.95
C GLU A 27 11.84 -7.50 -3.06
N ALA A 28 12.27 -7.68 -1.81
CA ALA A 28 12.27 -6.63 -0.80
C ALA A 28 13.02 -5.38 -1.25
N GLN A 29 14.22 -5.54 -1.83
CA GLN A 29 15.03 -4.41 -2.28
C GLN A 29 14.36 -3.64 -3.42
N SER A 30 13.87 -4.34 -4.45
CA SER A 30 13.18 -3.69 -5.58
C SER A 30 11.95 -2.92 -5.13
N TYR A 31 11.22 -3.44 -4.14
CA TYR A 31 10.07 -2.77 -3.57
C TYR A 31 10.44 -1.47 -2.81
N VAL A 32 11.52 -1.51 -2.02
CA VAL A 32 12.06 -0.33 -1.33
C VAL A 32 12.50 0.72 -2.35
N ASP A 33 13.29 0.32 -3.35
CA ASP A 33 13.81 1.21 -4.39
C ASP A 33 12.67 1.92 -5.14
N LEU A 34 11.62 1.19 -5.54
CA LEU A 34 10.46 1.77 -6.23
C LEU A 34 9.72 2.79 -5.37
N LEU A 35 9.56 2.53 -4.07
CA LEU A 35 8.92 3.47 -3.16
C LEU A 35 9.76 4.71 -2.93
N ASP A 36 11.07 4.56 -2.71
CA ASP A 36 11.97 5.69 -2.51
C ASP A 36 12.10 6.55 -3.78
N GLN A 37 12.05 5.92 -4.95
CA GLN A 37 12.12 6.62 -6.23
C GLN A 37 10.83 7.34 -6.61
N HIS A 38 9.66 6.73 -6.37
CA HIS A 38 8.39 7.20 -6.94
C HIS A 38 7.34 7.65 -5.94
N HIS A 39 7.41 7.22 -4.67
CA HIS A 39 6.49 7.68 -3.64
C HIS A 39 7.11 8.86 -2.88
N TYR A 40 6.42 9.99 -2.82
CA TYR A 40 6.91 11.25 -2.21
C TYR A 40 7.30 11.17 -0.72
N LEU A 41 6.92 10.09 -0.02
CA LEU A 41 7.29 9.81 1.39
C LEU A 41 8.28 8.65 1.54
N GLY A 42 8.76 8.10 0.42
CA GLY A 42 9.62 6.92 0.38
C GLY A 42 9.02 5.68 1.03
N CYS A 43 9.87 4.66 1.19
CA CYS A 43 9.56 3.44 1.90
C CYS A 43 9.50 3.69 3.43
N PRO A 44 8.43 3.27 4.13
CA PRO A 44 8.37 3.34 5.57
C PRO A 44 9.36 2.38 6.25
N ASP A 45 9.73 2.69 7.49
CA ASP A 45 10.72 1.93 8.29
C ASP A 45 10.44 0.41 8.29
N ALA A 46 11.43 -0.36 7.81
CA ALA A 46 11.37 -1.81 7.70
C ALA A 46 11.20 -2.53 9.06
N ARG A 47 11.49 -1.87 10.19
CA ARG A 47 11.35 -2.43 11.55
C ARG A 47 9.91 -2.60 12.01
N LYS A 48 8.93 -2.07 11.28
CA LYS A 48 7.51 -2.20 11.65
C LYS A 48 6.86 -3.35 10.90
N ARG A 49 5.94 -4.04 11.58
CA ARG A 49 5.05 -5.04 10.95
C ARG A 49 4.12 -4.33 9.97
N HIS A 50 4.32 -4.57 8.69
CA HIS A 50 3.59 -3.96 7.59
C HIS A 50 3.10 -5.07 6.66
N LEU A 51 1.84 -5.02 6.26
CA LEU A 51 1.38 -5.83 5.14
C LEU A 51 1.74 -5.06 3.86
N ARG A 52 2.61 -5.66 3.05
CA ARG A 52 3.08 -5.09 1.78
C ARG A 52 2.51 -5.92 0.65
N GLN A 53 1.88 -5.24 -0.30
CA GLN A 53 1.25 -5.89 -1.44
C GLN A 53 1.71 -5.27 -2.75
N VAL A 54 1.72 -6.10 -3.78
CA VAL A 54 1.97 -5.74 -5.16
C VAL A 54 0.67 -5.97 -5.93
N VAL A 55 0.25 -4.96 -6.69
CA VAL A 55 -0.88 -5.05 -7.62
C VAL A 55 -0.32 -5.41 -8.98
N LEU A 56 -0.80 -6.48 -9.58
CA LEU A 56 -0.34 -7.00 -10.86
C LEU A 56 -1.43 -6.86 -11.93
N TYR A 57 -1.01 -6.59 -13.15
CA TYR A 57 -1.79 -6.78 -14.37
C TYR A 57 -0.95 -7.64 -15.32
N GLU A 58 -1.49 -8.78 -15.74
CA GLU A 58 -0.78 -9.76 -16.60
C GLU A 58 0.63 -10.13 -16.07
N GLY A 59 0.75 -10.31 -14.75
CA GLY A 59 2.00 -10.65 -14.09
C GLY A 59 3.00 -9.49 -13.88
N LYS A 60 2.69 -8.28 -14.37
CA LYS A 60 3.53 -7.09 -14.18
C LYS A 60 2.94 -6.15 -13.15
N ALA A 61 3.78 -5.52 -12.34
CA ALA A 61 3.35 -4.61 -11.29
C ALA A 61 2.82 -3.29 -11.86
N VAL A 62 1.63 -2.90 -11.40
CA VAL A 62 1.00 -1.61 -11.72
C VAL A 62 0.98 -0.68 -10.50
N ALA A 63 1.00 -1.24 -9.30
CA ALA A 63 0.95 -0.47 -8.06
C ALA A 63 1.55 -1.23 -6.86
N LEU A 64 1.95 -0.48 -5.85
CA LEU A 64 2.43 -0.99 -4.56
C LEU A 64 1.56 -0.43 -3.42
N LEU A 65 1.19 -1.30 -2.48
CA LEU A 65 0.38 -0.95 -1.31
C LEU A 65 1.10 -1.30 -0.01
N ILE A 66 1.09 -0.39 0.96
CA ILE A 66 1.50 -0.68 2.34
C ILE A 66 0.37 -0.40 3.31
N TRP A 67 0.07 -1.40 4.13
CA TRP A 67 -0.85 -1.29 5.26
C TRP A 67 -0.07 -1.34 6.58
N THR A 68 -0.41 -0.43 7.48
CA THR A 68 0.21 -0.31 8.80
C THR A 68 -0.85 -0.26 9.88
N THR A 69 -0.43 -0.37 11.15
CA THR A 69 -1.32 -0.07 12.28
C THR A 69 -1.84 1.35 12.16
N CYS A 70 -3.11 1.60 12.48
CA CYS A 70 -3.71 2.92 12.31
C CYS A 70 -3.01 4.05 13.08
N SER A 71 -3.15 5.28 12.58
CA SER A 71 -2.62 6.47 13.25
C SER A 71 -3.28 6.64 14.61
N ARG A 72 -2.48 6.85 15.65
CA ARG A 72 -3.00 6.95 17.02
C ARG A 72 -3.98 8.11 17.15
N LYS A 73 -3.67 9.29 16.62
CA LYS A 73 -4.54 10.48 16.74
C LYS A 73 -5.06 10.87 15.35
N LEU A 74 -6.38 10.78 15.15
CA LEU A 74 -7.04 11.20 13.90
C LEU A 74 -8.53 11.49 14.16
N ALA A 75 -8.82 12.70 14.66
CA ALA A 75 -10.15 13.08 15.16
C ALA A 75 -11.27 12.88 14.13
N ASP A 76 -10.98 13.07 12.84
CA ASP A 76 -11.95 12.87 11.76
C ASP A 76 -12.39 11.40 11.64
N ARG A 77 -11.48 10.44 11.88
CA ARG A 77 -11.84 9.01 11.93
C ARG A 77 -12.78 8.75 13.09
N GLU A 78 -12.46 9.26 14.28
CA GLU A 78 -13.31 9.10 15.45
C GLU A 78 -14.72 9.65 15.19
N SER A 79 -14.80 10.84 14.59
CA SER A 79 -16.06 11.51 14.27
C SER A 79 -16.85 10.77 13.21
N HIS A 80 -16.19 10.25 12.16
CA HIS A 80 -16.83 9.51 11.08
C HIS A 80 -17.36 8.14 11.52
N ILE A 81 -16.58 7.39 12.31
CA ILE A 81 -17.00 6.08 12.82
C ILE A 81 -17.98 6.25 14.00
N GLY A 82 -17.97 7.41 14.67
CA GLY A 82 -18.82 7.71 15.83
C GLY A 82 -18.31 7.09 17.13
N TRP A 83 -17.00 6.93 17.28
CA TRP A 83 -16.41 6.36 18.50
C TRP A 83 -16.25 7.41 19.60
N ASP A 84 -16.75 7.10 20.78
CA ASP A 84 -16.35 7.79 22.01
C ASP A 84 -14.94 7.34 22.46
N GLY A 85 -14.39 8.02 23.47
CA GLY A 85 -13.04 7.74 23.96
C GLY A 85 -12.83 6.29 24.41
N ARG A 86 -13.83 5.68 25.08
CA ARG A 86 -13.78 4.30 25.57
C ARG A 86 -13.82 3.28 24.45
N THR A 87 -14.67 3.50 23.45
CA THR A 87 -14.79 2.63 22.27
C THR A 87 -13.52 2.70 21.45
N ARG A 88 -12.99 3.91 21.24
CA ARG A 88 -11.73 4.12 20.55
C ARG A 88 -10.59 3.33 21.21
N GLU A 89 -10.43 3.42 22.53
CA GLU A 89 -9.36 2.72 23.24
C GLU A 89 -9.38 1.20 22.99
N LYS A 90 -10.58 0.60 22.99
CA LYS A 90 -10.75 -0.85 22.77
C LYS A 90 -10.61 -1.27 21.31
N ARG A 91 -11.01 -0.41 20.37
CA ARG A 91 -11.18 -0.78 18.94
C ARG A 91 -10.11 -0.21 18.01
N LEU A 92 -9.27 0.72 18.47
CA LEU A 92 -8.23 1.33 17.63
C LEU A 92 -7.31 0.27 17.01
N GLY A 93 -7.00 -0.80 17.75
CA GLY A 93 -6.18 -1.92 17.26
C GLY A 93 -6.81 -2.75 16.13
N TRP A 94 -8.10 -2.58 15.84
CA TRP A 94 -8.79 -3.28 14.75
C TRP A 94 -8.68 -2.56 13.42
N ILE A 95 -8.20 -1.31 13.43
CA ILE A 95 -8.09 -0.48 12.23
C ILE A 95 -6.66 -0.60 11.69
N VAL A 96 -6.57 -0.92 10.41
CA VAL A 96 -5.37 -0.74 9.60
C VAL A 96 -5.49 0.54 8.79
N GLN A 97 -4.36 1.12 8.40
CA GLN A 97 -4.31 2.28 7.53
C GLN A 97 -3.45 1.98 6.31
N ASN A 98 -3.91 2.41 5.13
CA ASN A 98 -3.08 2.39 3.95
C ASN A 98 -2.11 3.57 4.03
N SER A 99 -0.84 3.28 4.35
CA SER A 99 0.17 4.31 4.57
C SER A 99 0.87 4.71 3.28
N ARG A 100 0.93 3.81 2.29
CA ARG A 100 1.51 4.05 0.97
C ARG A 100 0.59 3.45 -0.09
N PHE A 101 0.27 4.29 -1.06
CA PHE A 101 -0.41 3.92 -2.28
C PHE A 101 0.43 4.49 -3.42
N LEU A 102 1.19 3.63 -4.09
CA LEU A 102 2.00 4.03 -5.23
C LEU A 102 1.42 3.40 -6.49
N LEU A 103 0.89 4.22 -7.40
CA LEU A 103 0.73 3.81 -8.79
C LEU A 103 2.07 3.97 -9.48
N LEU A 104 2.55 2.90 -10.12
CA LEU A 104 3.82 2.95 -10.83
C LEU A 104 3.65 3.84 -12.07
N PRO A 105 4.57 4.78 -12.30
CA PRO A 105 4.47 5.68 -13.44
C PRO A 105 4.66 4.91 -14.73
N GLN A 106 3.81 5.18 -15.73
CA GLN A 106 4.10 4.80 -17.11
C GLN A 106 5.38 5.51 -17.57
N THR A 107 6.11 4.89 -18.51
CA THR A 107 7.05 5.66 -19.32
C THR A 107 6.30 6.82 -19.96
N ARG A 108 6.74 8.03 -19.67
CA ARG A 108 6.22 9.26 -20.30
C ARG A 108 6.63 9.32 -21.77
#